data_AF-A0A950VPM2-F1
#
_entry.id   AF-A0A950VPM2-F1
#
_cell.length_a   1.000
_cell.length_b   1.000
_cell.length_c   1.000
_cell.angle_alpha   90.00
_cell.angle_beta   90.00
_cell.angle_gamma   90.00
#
_symmetry.space_group_name_H-M   'P 1'
#
loop_
_entity.id
_entity.type
_entity.pdbx_description
1 polymer ?
#
loop_
_entity_poly.entity_id
_entity_poly.type
_entity_poly.pdbx_seq_one_letter_code
_entity_poly.pdbx_strand_id
1 'polypeptide(L)'
;VRVWFVVQLVSLVATMFLAARLAQFRIGLLPLAAITLLASTWDPVAQDLGLGQVTLQIVVLLLLAEWYWTRKRPALAGVLFGLSLLIKPLAWPWFLVMLRHGDWRAMAGSVGTVVVGYGLVALRLGPAPIVDYVRRVLPEISAGYVSEPTNTSVWVIGPRLFQSSPTTAAVVSGALVAALLGAVWWAAAPKRPLSYALSMATAVSTIVNPISWLYYLVLTIQPGAHVLAYLRNAGWPRAATIAAIGVGVWLSVLWRTWYALGSRDPLFGTGPTGAAIALVVLLVAIAPCGPGDR
;
A
#
# COMPACT_ATOMS: atom_id res chain seq x y z
N VAL A 1 5.48 14.79 -20.95
CA VAL A 1 6.25 14.94 -19.70
C VAL A 1 5.69 16.02 -18.77
N ARG A 2 5.62 17.31 -19.18
CA ARG A 2 5.17 18.40 -18.30
C ARG A 2 3.75 18.22 -17.72
N VAL A 3 2.77 17.86 -18.55
CA VAL A 3 1.38 17.61 -18.10
C VAL A 3 1.31 16.49 -17.07
N TRP A 4 2.03 15.39 -17.31
CA TRP A 4 2.08 14.24 -16.40
C TRP A 4 2.65 14.63 -15.04
N PHE A 5 3.74 15.39 -15.02
CA PHE A 5 4.34 15.88 -13.77
C PHE A 5 3.36 16.77 -12.99
N VAL A 6 2.61 17.64 -13.66
CA VAL A 6 1.55 18.43 -13.01
C VAL A 6 0.48 17.53 -12.39
N VAL A 7 0.05 16.47 -13.09
CA VAL A 7 -0.91 15.49 -12.55
C VAL A 7 -0.36 14.81 -11.30
N GLN A 8 0.93 14.45 -11.27
CA GLN A 8 1.54 13.87 -10.08
C GLN A 8 1.65 14.86 -8.92
N LEU A 9 2.04 16.13 -9.17
CA LEU A 9 2.09 17.17 -8.14
C LEU A 9 0.71 17.44 -7.53
N VAL A 10 -0.33 17.54 -8.37
CA VAL A 10 -1.71 17.69 -7.91
C VAL A 10 -2.13 16.47 -7.07
N SER A 11 -1.72 15.26 -7.47
CA SER A 11 -2.00 14.03 -6.72
C SER A 11 -1.28 14.00 -5.37
N LEU A 12 -0.05 14.52 -5.28
CA LEU A 12 0.68 14.65 -4.02
C LEU A 12 -0.01 15.64 -3.08
N VAL A 13 -0.39 16.82 -3.57
CA VAL A 13 -1.14 17.82 -2.78
C VAL A 13 -2.47 17.24 -2.30
N ALA A 14 -3.22 16.57 -3.18
CA ALA A 14 -4.48 15.92 -2.83
C ALA A 14 -4.28 14.82 -1.79
N THR A 15 -3.22 14.01 -1.92
CA THR A 15 -2.85 12.97 -0.96
C THR A 15 -2.59 13.57 0.42
N MET A 16 -1.75 14.60 0.51
CA MET A 16 -1.44 15.26 1.79
C MET A 16 -2.69 15.91 2.42
N PHE A 17 -3.52 16.56 1.60
CA PHE A 17 -4.77 17.15 2.06
C PHE A 17 -5.75 16.09 2.62
N LEU A 18 -5.98 15.02 1.87
CA LEU A 18 -6.90 13.94 2.28
C LEU A 18 -6.36 13.18 3.50
N ALA A 19 -5.06 12.89 3.54
CA ALA A 19 -4.41 12.27 4.69
C ALA A 19 -4.55 13.12 5.96
N ALA A 20 -4.31 14.43 5.88
CA ALA A 20 -4.51 15.34 7.01
C ALA A 20 -5.98 15.37 7.46
N ARG A 21 -6.93 15.33 6.53
CA ARG A 21 -8.36 15.27 6.83
C ARG A 21 -8.77 13.97 7.51
N LEU A 22 -8.25 12.82 7.07
CA LEU A 22 -8.46 11.53 7.76
C LEU A 22 -7.84 11.54 9.16
N ALA A 23 -6.68 12.18 9.32
CA ALA A 23 -6.04 12.43 10.61
C ALA A 23 -6.71 13.55 11.43
N GLN A 24 -7.89 14.02 11.00
CA GLN A 24 -8.72 15.04 11.65
C GLN A 24 -8.03 16.41 11.82
N PHE A 25 -6.91 16.66 11.11
CA PHE A 25 -6.24 17.96 11.11
C PHE A 25 -6.97 18.94 10.18
N ARG A 26 -7.09 20.19 10.63
CA ARG A 26 -7.50 21.33 9.80
C ARG A 26 -6.25 22.08 9.39
N ILE A 27 -5.73 21.77 8.22
CA ILE A 27 -4.53 22.42 7.68
C ILE A 27 -4.92 23.56 6.75
N GLY A 28 -4.29 24.73 6.95
CA GLY A 28 -4.35 25.84 6.01
C GLY A 28 -3.45 25.59 4.79
N LEU A 29 -3.46 26.51 3.83
CA LEU A 29 -2.69 26.40 2.58
C LEU A 29 -1.18 26.33 2.83
N LEU A 30 -0.65 27.18 3.72
CA LEU A 30 0.79 27.23 3.99
C LEU A 30 1.32 25.94 4.66
N PRO A 31 0.72 25.42 5.74
CA PRO A 31 1.10 24.10 6.27
C PRO A 31 0.94 22.97 5.26
N LEU A 32 -0.11 22.99 4.43
CA LEU A 32 -0.29 22.00 3.36
C LEU A 32 0.86 22.05 2.35
N ALA A 33 1.25 23.25 1.90
CA ALA A 33 2.36 23.44 0.98
C ALA A 33 3.69 22.98 1.61
N ALA A 34 3.94 23.31 2.88
CA ALA A 34 5.14 22.89 3.60
C ALA A 34 5.22 21.36 3.76
N ILE A 35 4.12 20.71 4.15
CA ILE A 35 4.06 19.24 4.27
C ILE A 35 4.20 18.58 2.90
N THR A 36 3.60 19.14 1.85
CA THR A 36 3.75 18.64 0.46
C THR A 36 5.21 18.73 0.00
N LEU A 37 5.88 19.85 0.27
CA LEU A 37 7.29 20.04 -0.05
C LEU A 37 8.16 19.05 0.71
N LEU A 38 7.92 18.89 2.02
CA LEU A 38 8.63 17.89 2.83
C LEU A 38 8.36 16.46 2.34
N ALA A 39 7.12 16.13 1.98
CA ALA A 39 6.79 14.82 1.42
C ALA A 39 7.52 14.57 0.10
N SER A 40 7.73 15.61 -0.73
CA SER A 40 8.47 15.48 -1.98
C SER A 40 9.97 15.17 -1.80
N THR A 41 10.53 15.41 -0.61
CA THR A 41 11.91 15.03 -0.29
C THR A 41 12.03 13.61 0.28
N TRP A 42 10.90 12.97 0.60
CA TRP A 42 10.90 11.57 1.02
C TRP A 42 11.15 10.65 -0.18
N ASP A 43 12.16 9.79 -0.09
CA ASP A 43 12.71 9.03 -1.22
C ASP A 43 11.65 8.25 -2.03
N PRO A 44 10.67 7.54 -1.42
CA PRO A 44 9.59 6.89 -2.17
C PRO A 44 8.77 7.86 -3.04
N VAL A 45 8.44 9.05 -2.52
CA VAL A 45 7.69 10.08 -3.27
C VAL A 45 8.56 10.71 -4.34
N ALA A 46 9.83 11.01 -4.01
CA ALA A 46 10.78 11.54 -4.97
C ALA A 46 11.00 10.58 -6.16
N GLN A 47 11.09 9.27 -5.89
CA GLN A 47 11.16 8.25 -6.93
C GLN A 47 9.85 8.13 -7.72
N ASP A 48 8.68 8.18 -7.06
CA ASP A 48 7.39 8.14 -7.77
C ASP A 48 7.25 9.31 -8.76
N LEU A 49 7.63 10.53 -8.32
CA LEU A 49 7.67 11.73 -9.14
C LEU A 49 8.72 11.64 -10.26
N GLY A 50 9.96 11.27 -9.92
CA GLY A 50 11.08 11.24 -10.85
C GLY A 50 10.94 10.18 -11.94
N LEU A 51 10.37 9.02 -11.61
CA LEU A 51 10.15 7.92 -12.54
C LEU A 51 8.78 7.98 -13.23
N GLY A 52 7.97 9.02 -12.98
CA GLY A 52 6.67 9.15 -13.62
C GLY A 52 5.67 8.06 -13.22
N GLN A 53 5.77 7.50 -12.01
CA GLN A 53 4.92 6.41 -11.54
C GLN A 53 3.50 6.88 -11.19
N VAL A 54 2.60 5.91 -11.03
CA VAL A 54 1.16 6.12 -10.82
C VAL A 54 0.71 5.92 -9.37
N THR A 55 1.65 5.76 -8.43
CA THR A 55 1.32 5.34 -7.06
C THR A 55 0.59 6.45 -6.31
N LEU A 56 0.95 7.72 -6.51
CA LEU A 56 0.24 8.85 -5.90
C LEU A 56 -1.25 8.90 -6.31
N GLN A 57 -1.59 8.61 -7.56
CA GLN A 57 -2.98 8.56 -8.03
C GLN A 57 -3.73 7.41 -7.35
N ILE A 58 -3.08 6.26 -7.19
CA ILE A 58 -3.63 5.11 -6.46
C ILE A 58 -3.91 5.51 -5.00
N VAL A 59 -2.99 6.18 -4.32
CA VAL A 59 -3.22 6.64 -2.93
C VAL A 59 -4.41 7.59 -2.83
N VAL A 60 -4.53 8.56 -3.75
CA VAL A 60 -5.70 9.47 -3.77
C VAL A 60 -7.00 8.68 -3.88
N LEU A 61 -7.06 7.70 -4.78
CA LEU A 61 -8.25 6.85 -4.96
C LEU A 61 -8.56 6.03 -3.71
N LEU A 62 -7.55 5.47 -3.03
CA LEU A 62 -7.74 4.72 -1.78
C LEU A 62 -8.23 5.62 -0.64
N LEU A 63 -7.63 6.81 -0.46
CA LEU A 63 -8.06 7.78 0.56
C LEU A 63 -9.51 8.24 0.32
N LEU A 64 -9.88 8.49 -0.94
CA LEU A 64 -11.26 8.81 -1.30
C LEU A 64 -12.20 7.62 -1.10
N ALA A 65 -11.77 6.41 -1.44
CA ALA A 65 -12.56 5.19 -1.21
C ALA A 65 -12.89 5.02 0.27
N GLU A 66 -11.89 5.12 1.14
CA GLU A 66 -12.07 5.10 2.60
C GLU A 66 -13.02 6.22 3.08
N TRP A 67 -12.80 7.44 2.61
CA TRP A 67 -13.62 8.59 2.95
C TRP A 67 -15.11 8.39 2.59
N TYR A 68 -15.40 7.80 1.43
CA TYR A 68 -16.77 7.51 1.03
C TYR A 68 -17.36 6.29 1.77
N TRP A 69 -16.53 5.30 2.10
CA TRP A 69 -16.98 4.13 2.85
C TRP A 69 -17.40 4.51 4.28
N THR A 70 -16.57 5.30 4.97
CA THR A 70 -16.87 5.82 6.31
C THR A 70 -18.13 6.70 6.33
N ARG A 71 -18.50 7.32 5.20
CA ARG A 71 -19.74 8.08 5.01
C ARG A 71 -20.92 7.30 4.46
N LYS A 72 -20.92 5.97 4.62
CA LYS A 72 -22.03 5.09 4.21
C LYS A 72 -22.36 5.18 2.72
N ARG A 73 -21.36 5.47 1.87
CA ARG A 73 -21.45 5.38 0.41
C ARG A 73 -20.58 4.23 -0.12
N PRO A 74 -20.84 2.97 0.30
CA PRO A 74 -19.95 1.84 0.02
C PRO A 74 -19.79 1.55 -1.47
N ALA A 75 -20.85 1.71 -2.29
CA ALA A 75 -20.74 1.47 -3.73
C ALA A 75 -19.74 2.40 -4.42
N LEU A 76 -19.75 3.69 -4.09
CA LEU A 76 -18.79 4.66 -4.63
C LEU A 76 -17.38 4.38 -4.12
N ALA A 77 -17.24 3.99 -2.85
CA ALA A 77 -15.95 3.52 -2.31
C ALA A 77 -15.41 2.32 -3.10
N GLY A 78 -16.29 1.35 -3.38
CA GLY A 78 -16.01 0.23 -4.27
C GLY A 78 -15.55 0.65 -5.65
N VAL A 79 -16.27 1.57 -6.29
CA VAL A 79 -15.91 2.08 -7.62
C VAL A 79 -14.52 2.71 -7.63
N LEU A 80 -14.22 3.58 -6.65
CA LEU A 80 -12.92 4.25 -6.52
C LEU A 80 -11.78 3.24 -6.27
N PHE A 81 -12.04 2.23 -5.44
CA PHE A 81 -11.10 1.13 -5.23
C PHE A 81 -10.91 0.31 -6.51
N GLY A 82 -11.98 -0.02 -7.25
CA GLY A 82 -11.89 -0.73 -8.52
C GLY A 82 -11.10 0.05 -9.57
N LEU A 83 -11.23 1.38 -9.62
CA LEU A 83 -10.42 2.25 -10.48
C LEU A 83 -8.94 2.17 -10.12
N SER A 84 -8.59 2.10 -8.82
CA SER A 84 -7.20 1.99 -8.40
C SER A 84 -6.58 0.67 -8.87
N LEU A 85 -7.35 -0.43 -8.85
CA LEU A 85 -6.92 -1.74 -9.35
C LEU A 85 -6.75 -1.79 -10.86
N LEU A 86 -7.60 -1.08 -11.62
CA LEU A 86 -7.45 -0.96 -13.06
C LEU A 86 -6.16 -0.21 -13.47
N ILE A 87 -5.75 0.77 -12.67
CA ILE A 87 -4.47 1.48 -12.90
C ILE A 87 -3.31 0.54 -12.61
N LYS A 88 -3.31 -0.06 -11.41
CA LYS A 88 -2.32 -1.05 -11.00
C LYS A 88 -2.89 -1.86 -9.82
N PRO A 89 -2.91 -3.20 -9.87
CA PRO A 89 -3.57 -4.03 -8.87
C PRO A 89 -2.80 -4.14 -7.55
N LEU A 90 -2.25 -3.03 -7.03
CA LEU A 90 -1.42 -3.01 -5.83
C LEU A 90 -2.22 -3.27 -4.56
N ALA A 91 -3.38 -2.64 -4.44
CA ALA A 91 -4.17 -2.58 -3.20
C ALA A 91 -5.21 -3.70 -3.06
N TRP A 92 -5.04 -4.81 -3.80
CA TRP A 92 -6.00 -5.93 -3.82
C TRP A 92 -6.35 -6.52 -2.43
N PRO A 93 -5.50 -6.50 -1.38
CA PRO A 93 -5.87 -6.96 -0.04
C PRO A 93 -7.09 -6.24 0.58
N TRP A 94 -7.46 -5.05 0.10
CA TRP A 94 -8.70 -4.38 0.50
C TRP A 94 -9.96 -5.21 0.22
N PHE A 95 -9.94 -6.11 -0.77
CA PHE A 95 -11.04 -7.04 -1.00
C PHE A 95 -11.32 -7.95 0.20
N LEU A 96 -10.28 -8.37 0.94
CA LEU A 96 -10.45 -9.17 2.15
C LEU A 96 -11.20 -8.39 3.22
N VAL A 97 -10.95 -7.08 3.32
CA VAL A 97 -11.67 -6.19 4.24
C VAL A 97 -13.14 -6.09 3.84
N MET A 98 -13.43 -5.81 2.56
CA MET A 98 -14.80 -5.75 2.03
C MET A 98 -15.57 -7.04 2.28
N LEU A 99 -14.94 -8.18 1.98
CA LEU A 99 -15.53 -9.51 2.14
C LEU A 99 -15.81 -9.80 3.62
N ARG A 100 -14.86 -9.51 4.51
CA ARG A 100 -14.99 -9.80 5.94
C ARG A 100 -16.02 -8.90 6.64
N HIS A 101 -16.12 -7.64 6.23
CA HIS A 101 -17.16 -6.72 6.71
C HIS A 101 -18.54 -7.01 6.10
N GLY A 102 -18.64 -7.85 5.06
CA GLY A 102 -19.91 -8.15 4.39
C GLY A 102 -20.48 -6.97 3.59
N ASP A 103 -19.64 -6.01 3.20
CA ASP A 103 -20.05 -4.81 2.46
C ASP A 103 -20.17 -5.12 0.96
N TRP A 104 -21.16 -5.94 0.61
CA TRP A 104 -21.40 -6.41 -0.76
C TRP A 104 -21.57 -5.28 -1.77
N ARG A 105 -22.05 -4.11 -1.35
CA ARG A 105 -22.18 -2.92 -2.19
C ARG A 105 -20.81 -2.37 -2.61
N ALA A 106 -19.85 -2.32 -1.70
CA ALA A 106 -18.47 -1.91 -2.03
C ALA A 106 -17.80 -2.96 -2.91
N MET A 107 -17.98 -4.24 -2.58
CA MET A 107 -17.43 -5.34 -3.39
C MET A 107 -18.02 -5.37 -4.81
N ALA A 108 -19.33 -5.18 -4.97
CA ALA A 108 -19.97 -5.10 -6.28
C ALA A 108 -19.49 -3.86 -7.07
N GLY A 109 -19.32 -2.72 -6.40
CA GLY A 109 -18.77 -1.52 -7.03
C GLY A 109 -17.35 -1.74 -7.55
N SER A 110 -16.48 -2.40 -6.79
CA SER A 110 -15.10 -2.66 -7.20
C SER A 110 -14.99 -3.72 -8.30
N VAL A 111 -15.66 -4.86 -8.13
CA VAL A 111 -15.72 -5.91 -9.16
C VAL A 111 -16.35 -5.37 -10.44
N GLY A 112 -17.46 -4.64 -10.34
CA GLY A 112 -18.14 -4.04 -11.47
C GLY A 112 -17.24 -3.09 -12.25
N THR A 113 -16.52 -2.19 -11.56
CA THR A 113 -15.55 -1.30 -12.21
C THR A 113 -14.45 -2.08 -12.95
N VAL A 114 -13.85 -3.10 -12.30
CA VAL A 114 -12.77 -3.89 -12.91
C VAL A 114 -13.27 -4.67 -14.13
N VAL A 115 -14.44 -5.32 -14.02
CA VAL A 115 -15.07 -6.07 -15.12
C VAL A 115 -15.40 -5.15 -16.29
N VAL A 116 -15.99 -3.97 -16.03
CA VAL A 116 -16.28 -2.99 -17.09
C VAL A 116 -14.99 -2.50 -17.74
N GLY A 117 -13.96 -2.18 -16.95
CA GLY A 117 -12.67 -1.73 -17.49
C GLY A 117 -12.02 -2.75 -18.42
N TYR A 118 -11.86 -4.00 -17.98
CA TYR A 118 -11.31 -5.07 -18.82
C TYR A 118 -12.26 -5.45 -19.97
N GLY A 119 -13.57 -5.37 -19.77
CA GLY A 119 -14.57 -5.58 -20.81
C GLY A 119 -14.43 -4.58 -21.96
N LEU A 120 -14.25 -3.30 -21.65
CA LEU A 120 -13.98 -2.27 -22.67
C LEU A 120 -12.67 -2.52 -23.42
N VAL A 121 -11.62 -2.97 -22.74
CA VAL A 121 -10.36 -3.38 -23.38
C VAL A 121 -10.58 -4.58 -24.31
N ALA A 122 -11.31 -5.60 -23.85
CA ALA A 122 -11.61 -6.79 -24.64
C ALA A 122 -12.48 -6.47 -25.86
N LEU A 123 -13.46 -5.57 -25.74
CA LEU A 123 -14.27 -5.11 -26.87
C LEU A 123 -13.42 -4.33 -27.90
N ARG A 124 -12.42 -3.56 -27.44
CA ARG A 124 -11.60 -2.73 -28.32
C ARG A 124 -10.45 -3.48 -29.00
N LEU A 125 -9.82 -4.42 -28.30
CA LEU A 125 -8.59 -5.11 -28.70
C LEU A 125 -8.76 -6.63 -28.89
N GLY A 126 -9.93 -7.17 -28.57
CA GLY A 126 -10.15 -8.61 -28.43
C GLY A 126 -9.71 -9.15 -27.05
N PRO A 127 -10.15 -10.36 -26.66
CA PRO A 127 -9.77 -10.95 -25.37
C PRO A 127 -8.34 -11.53 -25.35
N ALA A 128 -7.76 -11.82 -26.52
CA ALA A 128 -6.48 -12.52 -26.63
C ALA A 128 -5.32 -11.79 -25.93
N PRO A 129 -5.13 -10.45 -26.06
CA PRO A 129 -4.07 -9.74 -25.35
C PRO A 129 -4.18 -9.79 -23.82
N ILE A 130 -5.42 -9.80 -23.29
CA ILE A 130 -5.65 -9.89 -21.84
C ILE A 130 -5.24 -11.29 -21.35
N VAL A 131 -5.65 -12.34 -22.07
CA VAL A 131 -5.29 -13.73 -21.74
C VAL A 131 -3.77 -13.93 -21.83
N ASP A 132 -3.14 -13.43 -22.88
CA ASP A 132 -1.69 -13.50 -23.08
C ASP A 132 -0.93 -12.76 -21.97
N TYR A 133 -1.39 -11.55 -21.62
CA TYR A 133 -0.81 -10.78 -20.52
C TYR A 133 -0.85 -11.55 -19.19
N VAL A 134 -2.00 -12.14 -18.86
CA VAL A 134 -2.18 -12.86 -17.59
C VAL A 134 -1.43 -14.20 -17.56
N ARG A 135 -1.46 -14.97 -18.65
CA ARG A 135 -0.92 -16.34 -18.67
C ARG A 135 0.56 -16.42 -19.00
N ARG A 136 1.10 -15.46 -19.75
CA ARG A 136 2.48 -15.48 -20.22
C ARG A 136 3.29 -14.32 -19.67
N VAL A 137 2.88 -13.08 -19.94
CA VAL A 137 3.67 -11.89 -19.60
C VAL A 137 3.84 -11.73 -18.09
N LEU A 138 2.76 -11.81 -17.30
CA LEU A 138 2.84 -11.61 -15.85
C LEU A 138 3.74 -12.64 -15.15
N PRO A 139 3.61 -13.97 -15.38
CA PRO A 139 4.52 -14.95 -14.80
C PRO A 139 5.97 -14.76 -15.23
N GLU A 140 6.22 -14.51 -16.52
CA GLU A 140 7.57 -14.33 -17.08
C GLU A 140 8.28 -13.13 -16.46
N ILE A 141 7.59 -11.98 -16.43
CA ILE A 141 8.10 -10.76 -15.81
C ILE A 141 8.32 -10.97 -14.31
N SER A 142 7.39 -11.61 -13.60
CA SER A 142 7.54 -11.89 -12.17
C SER A 142 8.76 -12.78 -11.88
N ALA A 143 9.00 -13.81 -12.71
CA ALA A 143 10.17 -14.67 -12.60
C ALA A 143 11.48 -13.89 -12.82
N GLY A 144 11.51 -13.00 -13.82
CA GLY A 144 12.67 -12.15 -14.11
C GLY A 144 13.05 -11.20 -12.97
N TYR A 145 12.09 -10.80 -12.13
CA TYR A 145 12.29 -9.88 -11.01
C TYR A 145 12.56 -10.58 -9.66
N VAL A 146 12.68 -11.91 -9.62
CA VAL A 146 13.01 -12.64 -8.38
C VAL A 146 14.42 -12.29 -7.88
N SER A 147 15.38 -12.23 -8.80
CA SER A 147 16.78 -11.93 -8.51
C SER A 147 17.09 -10.44 -8.43
N GLU A 148 16.17 -9.56 -8.84
CA GLU A 148 16.38 -8.11 -8.84
C GLU A 148 16.54 -7.60 -7.39
N PRO A 149 17.73 -7.10 -6.99
CA PRO A 149 18.02 -6.75 -5.60
C PRO A 149 17.05 -5.71 -5.01
N THR A 150 16.51 -4.84 -5.87
CA THR A 150 15.59 -3.79 -5.44
C THR A 150 14.14 -4.24 -5.30
N ASN A 151 13.81 -5.49 -5.64
CA ASN A 151 12.48 -6.05 -5.40
C ASN A 151 12.30 -6.38 -3.91
N THR A 152 11.34 -5.72 -3.28
CA THR A 152 11.06 -5.77 -1.83
C THR A 152 9.92 -6.72 -1.47
N SER A 153 9.43 -7.49 -2.44
CA SER A 153 8.31 -8.40 -2.25
C SER A 153 8.61 -9.51 -1.23
N VAL A 154 7.60 -9.96 -0.48
CA VAL A 154 7.75 -11.19 0.32
C VAL A 154 7.84 -12.46 -0.55
N TRP A 155 7.41 -12.38 -1.81
CA TRP A 155 7.52 -13.49 -2.76
C TRP A 155 8.97 -13.85 -3.12
N VAL A 156 9.91 -12.92 -2.97
CA VAL A 156 11.32 -13.18 -3.31
C VAL A 156 12.15 -13.71 -2.14
N ILE A 157 11.61 -13.70 -0.91
CA ILE A 157 12.34 -14.17 0.28
C ILE A 157 12.71 -15.65 0.16
N GLY A 158 11.73 -16.51 -0.16
CA GLY A 158 11.96 -17.94 -0.31
C GLY A 158 12.99 -18.27 -1.38
N PRO A 159 12.81 -17.80 -2.64
CA PRO A 159 13.78 -18.04 -3.71
C PRO A 159 15.20 -17.55 -3.40
N ARG A 160 15.35 -16.45 -2.66
CA ARG A 160 16.67 -15.92 -2.27
C ARG A 160 17.36 -16.77 -1.19
N LEU A 161 16.60 -17.26 -0.20
CA LEU A 161 17.13 -18.04 0.92
C LEU A 161 17.31 -19.53 0.60
N PHE A 162 16.48 -20.08 -0.30
CA PHE A 162 16.42 -21.52 -0.59
C PHE A 162 16.66 -21.81 -2.08
N GLN A 163 17.73 -21.26 -2.65
CA GLN A 163 18.06 -21.38 -4.08
C GLN A 163 18.20 -22.84 -4.54
N SER A 164 18.65 -23.74 -3.66
CA SER A 164 18.82 -25.17 -3.94
C SER A 164 17.54 -25.99 -3.77
N SER A 165 16.46 -25.42 -3.24
CA SER A 165 15.18 -26.11 -3.02
C SER A 165 13.99 -25.25 -3.44
N PRO A 166 13.60 -25.29 -4.73
CA PRO A 166 12.48 -24.50 -5.26
C PRO A 166 11.16 -24.75 -4.51
N THR A 167 10.91 -25.99 -4.09
CA THR A 167 9.72 -26.34 -3.31
C THR A 167 9.73 -25.66 -1.94
N THR A 168 10.86 -25.69 -1.23
CA THR A 168 10.98 -25.00 0.07
C THR A 168 10.84 -23.49 -0.09
N ALA A 169 11.46 -22.91 -1.12
CA ALA A 169 11.32 -21.50 -1.47
C ALA A 169 9.84 -21.09 -1.66
N ALA A 170 9.10 -21.86 -2.47
CA ALA A 170 7.69 -21.60 -2.73
C ALA A 170 6.83 -21.72 -1.46
N VAL A 171 7.05 -22.75 -0.63
CA VAL A 171 6.32 -22.94 0.63
C VAL A 171 6.58 -21.79 1.60
N VAL A 172 7.83 -21.37 1.78
CA VAL A 172 8.17 -20.27 2.70
C VAL A 172 7.56 -18.95 2.25
N SER A 173 7.73 -18.57 0.98
CA SER A 173 7.13 -17.33 0.47
C SER A 173 5.60 -17.37 0.50
N GLY A 174 4.98 -18.49 0.12
CA GLY A 174 3.54 -18.69 0.21
C GLY A 174 3.01 -18.59 1.64
N ALA A 175 3.72 -19.17 2.61
CA ALA A 175 3.36 -19.09 4.03
C ALA A 175 3.45 -17.66 4.58
N LEU A 176 4.50 -16.91 4.20
CA LEU A 176 4.65 -15.50 4.59
C LEU A 176 3.51 -14.63 4.02
N VAL A 177 3.19 -14.82 2.74
CA VAL A 177 2.06 -14.14 2.09
C VAL A 177 0.74 -14.49 2.79
N ALA A 178 0.49 -15.78 3.02
CA ALA A 178 -0.71 -16.24 3.70
C ALA A 178 -0.83 -15.67 5.11
N ALA A 179 0.28 -15.59 5.85
CA ALA A 179 0.31 -14.98 7.18
C ALA A 179 -0.04 -13.49 7.14
N LEU A 180 0.51 -12.73 6.20
CA LEU A 180 0.19 -11.30 6.04
C LEU A 180 -1.28 -11.08 5.63
N LEU A 181 -1.81 -11.89 4.72
CA LEU A 181 -3.23 -11.83 4.35
C LEU A 181 -4.14 -12.27 5.49
N GLY A 182 -3.72 -13.25 6.29
CA GLY A 182 -4.38 -13.65 7.53
C GLY A 182 -4.42 -12.50 8.54
N ALA A 183 -3.34 -11.73 8.66
CA ALA A 183 -3.30 -10.52 9.49
C ALA A 183 -4.29 -9.45 9.00
N VAL A 184 -4.42 -9.24 7.68
CA VAL A 184 -5.46 -8.36 7.10
C VAL A 184 -6.86 -8.86 7.44
N TRP A 185 -7.13 -10.16 7.24
CA TRP A 185 -8.42 -10.77 7.54
C TRP A 185 -8.79 -10.65 9.03
N TRP A 186 -7.82 -10.85 9.92
CA TRP A 186 -7.97 -10.66 11.36
C TRP A 186 -8.16 -9.19 11.75
N ALA A 187 -7.45 -8.27 11.10
CA ALA A 187 -7.64 -6.84 11.28
C ALA A 187 -9.04 -6.37 10.84
N ALA A 188 -9.59 -7.00 9.81
CA ALA A 188 -10.94 -6.77 9.28
C ALA A 188 -12.07 -7.43 10.09
N ALA A 189 -11.81 -7.95 11.30
CA ALA A 189 -12.87 -8.49 12.14
C ALA A 189 -13.95 -7.41 12.43
N PRO A 190 -15.25 -7.72 12.38
CA PRO A 190 -16.32 -6.72 12.48
C PRO A 190 -16.31 -5.84 13.74
N LYS A 191 -15.68 -6.30 14.83
CA LYS A 191 -15.55 -5.55 16.08
C LYS A 191 -14.42 -4.52 16.07
N ARG A 192 -13.67 -4.42 14.98
CA ARG A 192 -12.51 -3.53 14.87
C ARG A 192 -12.83 -2.32 14.00
N PRO A 193 -12.16 -1.18 14.24
CA PRO A 193 -12.33 -0.01 13.40
C PRO A 193 -11.97 -0.32 11.95
N LEU A 194 -12.83 0.10 11.01
CA LEU A 194 -12.59 -0.09 9.58
C LEU A 194 -11.26 0.56 9.14
N SER A 195 -10.93 1.72 9.67
CA SER A 195 -9.68 2.44 9.39
C SER A 195 -8.45 1.60 9.70
N TYR A 196 -8.48 0.81 10.78
CA TYR A 196 -7.41 -0.11 11.15
C TYR A 196 -7.28 -1.25 10.12
N ALA A 197 -8.39 -1.86 9.72
CA ALA A 197 -8.40 -2.92 8.71
C ALA A 197 -7.86 -2.43 7.36
N LEU A 198 -8.30 -1.24 6.91
CA LEU A 198 -7.83 -0.62 5.67
C LEU A 198 -6.35 -0.25 5.76
N SER A 199 -5.88 0.30 6.88
CA SER A 199 -4.45 0.54 7.11
C SER A 199 -3.61 -0.71 7.01
N MET A 200 -4.06 -1.81 7.62
CA MET A 200 -3.37 -3.10 7.55
C MET A 200 -3.32 -3.60 6.11
N ALA A 201 -4.45 -3.57 5.40
CA ALA A 201 -4.53 -3.98 4.01
C ALA A 201 -3.59 -3.15 3.11
N THR A 202 -3.56 -1.82 3.28
CA THR A 202 -2.66 -0.93 2.52
C THR A 202 -1.19 -1.18 2.84
N ALA A 203 -0.83 -1.36 4.11
CA ALA A 203 0.55 -1.68 4.48
C ALA A 203 1.00 -3.02 3.87
N VAL A 204 0.19 -4.08 3.99
CA VAL A 204 0.48 -5.39 3.40
C VAL A 204 0.57 -5.32 1.87
N SER A 205 -0.25 -4.48 1.23
CA SER A 205 -0.19 -4.24 -0.22
C SER A 205 1.19 -3.78 -0.69
N THR A 206 1.99 -3.11 0.13
CA THR A 206 3.33 -2.66 -0.29
C THR A 206 4.30 -3.79 -0.55
N ILE A 207 4.09 -4.98 0.05
CA ILE A 207 5.05 -6.10 0.01
C ILE A 207 4.48 -7.42 -0.50
N VAL A 208 3.16 -7.59 -0.51
CA VAL A 208 2.53 -8.86 -0.93
C VAL A 208 2.40 -9.00 -2.45
N ASN A 209 2.68 -7.95 -3.21
CA ASN A 209 2.69 -8.00 -4.67
C ASN A 209 3.93 -8.77 -5.17
N PRO A 210 3.86 -9.56 -6.27
CA PRO A 210 5.00 -10.34 -6.77
C PRO A 210 6.25 -9.50 -7.07
N ILE A 211 6.03 -8.26 -7.49
CA ILE A 211 7.06 -7.27 -7.74
C ILE A 211 6.70 -6.04 -6.91
N SER A 212 7.53 -5.73 -5.92
CA SER A 212 7.36 -4.56 -5.06
C SER A 212 8.58 -3.67 -5.13
N TRP A 213 8.35 -2.37 -5.27
CA TRP A 213 9.41 -1.36 -5.37
C TRP A 213 9.32 -0.36 -4.23
N LEU A 214 10.40 0.38 -4.00
CA LEU A 214 10.46 1.38 -2.95
C LEU A 214 9.35 2.42 -3.08
N TYR A 215 9.07 2.91 -4.28
CA TYR A 215 8.03 3.91 -4.50
C TYR A 215 6.60 3.41 -4.18
N TYR A 216 6.38 2.10 -3.96
CA TYR A 216 5.11 1.61 -3.40
C TYR A 216 4.91 1.98 -1.94
N LEU A 217 5.98 2.33 -1.21
CA LEU A 217 5.88 2.82 0.15
C LEU A 217 5.11 4.14 0.23
N VAL A 218 4.89 4.85 -0.88
CA VAL A 218 3.96 5.99 -0.95
C VAL A 218 2.57 5.60 -0.45
N LEU A 219 2.14 4.34 -0.65
CA LEU A 219 0.88 3.82 -0.10
C LEU A 219 0.81 3.93 1.44
N THR A 220 1.95 3.94 2.13
CA THR A 220 2.00 4.01 3.60
C THR A 220 1.61 5.37 4.18
N ILE A 221 1.40 6.39 3.33
CA ILE A 221 0.81 7.67 3.76
C ILE A 221 -0.58 7.46 4.39
N GLN A 222 -1.39 6.54 3.86
CA GLN A 222 -2.72 6.25 4.40
C GLN A 222 -2.66 5.65 5.82
N PRO A 223 -1.95 4.54 6.10
CA PRO A 223 -1.79 4.06 7.47
C PRO A 223 -1.06 5.06 8.38
N GLY A 224 -0.08 5.83 7.85
CA GLY A 224 0.57 6.90 8.59
C GLY A 224 -0.41 7.96 9.10
N ALA A 225 -1.40 8.35 8.28
CA ALA A 225 -2.45 9.26 8.69
C ALA A 225 -3.26 8.74 9.88
N HIS A 226 -3.59 7.43 9.91
CA HIS A 226 -4.30 6.82 11.03
C HIS A 226 -3.46 6.71 12.28
N VAL A 227 -2.16 6.40 12.16
CA VAL A 227 -1.23 6.43 13.29
C VAL A 227 -1.19 7.82 13.91
N LEU A 228 -1.10 8.87 13.08
CA LEU A 228 -1.13 10.26 13.56
C LEU A 228 -2.46 10.63 14.23
N ALA A 229 -3.59 10.20 13.65
CA ALA A 229 -4.91 10.39 14.24
C ALA A 229 -5.00 9.76 15.63
N TYR A 230 -4.54 8.51 15.75
CA TYR A 230 -4.50 7.77 17.01
C TYR A 230 -3.63 8.47 18.05
N LEU A 231 -2.37 8.81 17.69
CA LEU A 231 -1.45 9.47 18.62
C LEU A 231 -2.03 10.78 19.13
N ARG A 232 -2.63 11.58 18.25
CA ARG A 232 -3.29 12.83 18.64
C ARG A 232 -4.45 12.59 19.60
N ASN A 233 -5.35 11.67 19.27
CA ASN A 233 -6.54 11.40 20.09
C ASN A 233 -6.18 10.79 21.45
N ALA A 234 -5.05 10.09 21.54
CA ALA A 234 -4.50 9.55 22.77
C ALA A 234 -3.59 10.52 23.56
N GLY A 235 -3.44 11.78 23.12
CA GLY A 235 -2.61 12.77 23.81
C GLY A 235 -1.09 12.57 23.65
N TRP A 236 -0.66 12.01 22.52
CA TRP A 236 0.74 11.75 22.15
C TRP A 236 1.50 10.85 23.14
N PRO A 237 1.02 9.62 23.41
CA PRO A 237 1.66 8.72 24.36
C PRO A 237 3.13 8.47 23.98
N ARG A 238 4.06 8.78 24.89
CA ARG A 238 5.51 8.81 24.61
C ARG A 238 6.02 7.56 23.89
N ALA A 239 5.68 6.37 24.38
CA ALA A 239 6.16 5.11 23.81
C ALA A 239 5.70 4.90 22.37
N ALA A 240 4.41 5.11 22.07
CA ALA A 240 3.89 4.95 20.72
C ALA A 240 4.38 6.07 19.79
N THR A 241 4.54 7.30 20.29
CA THR A 241 5.13 8.40 19.53
C THR A 241 6.58 8.09 19.14
N ILE A 242 7.40 7.62 20.09
CA ILE A 242 8.78 7.20 19.83
C ILE A 242 8.81 6.05 18.82
N ALA A 243 7.95 5.04 18.98
CA ALA A 243 7.87 3.92 18.04
C ALA A 243 7.48 4.39 16.63
N ALA A 244 6.50 5.28 16.50
CA ALA A 244 6.08 5.84 15.22
C ALA A 244 7.18 6.67 14.56
N ILE A 245 7.90 7.51 15.33
CA ILE A 245 9.06 8.25 14.85
C ILE A 245 10.17 7.28 14.41
N GLY A 246 10.47 6.26 15.22
CA GLY A 246 11.47 5.24 14.90
C GLY A 246 11.16 4.51 13.59
N VAL A 247 9.90 4.12 13.36
CA VAL A 247 9.46 3.52 12.10
C VAL A 247 9.54 4.52 10.95
N GLY A 248 9.13 5.78 11.14
CA GLY A 248 9.25 6.82 10.12
C GLY A 248 10.69 7.12 9.70
N VAL A 249 11.60 7.19 10.69
CA VAL A 249 13.05 7.31 10.45
C VAL A 249 13.58 6.08 9.74
N TRP A 250 13.15 4.87 10.14
CA TRP A 250 13.58 3.64 9.49
C TRP A 250 13.17 3.61 8.01
N LEU A 251 11.92 4.00 7.71
CA LEU A 251 11.40 4.14 6.34
C LEU A 251 12.12 5.21 5.51
N SER A 252 12.77 6.19 6.16
CA SER A 252 13.37 7.35 5.48
C SER A 252 14.89 7.27 5.32
N VAL A 253 15.61 6.84 6.35
CA VAL A 253 17.07 6.95 6.43
C VAL A 253 17.78 5.71 5.90
N LEU A 254 17.21 4.51 6.11
CA LEU A 254 17.96 3.29 5.87
C LEU A 254 17.92 2.80 4.43
N TRP A 255 17.08 3.33 3.54
CA TRP A 255 17.07 2.88 2.13
C TRP A 255 18.41 3.04 1.44
N ARG A 256 19.05 4.22 1.53
CA ARG A 256 20.35 4.46 0.88
C ARG A 256 21.42 3.51 1.41
N THR A 257 21.39 3.25 2.71
CA THR A 257 22.26 2.29 3.39
C THR A 257 21.96 0.87 2.94
N TRP A 258 20.69 0.47 2.82
CA TRP A 258 20.27 -0.85 2.34
C TRP A 258 20.58 -1.08 0.87
N TYR A 259 20.46 -0.06 0.02
CA TYR A 259 20.85 -0.14 -1.37
C TYR A 259 22.38 -0.33 -1.48
N ALA A 260 23.15 0.46 -0.72
CA ALA A 260 24.60 0.33 -0.67
C ALA A 260 25.07 -1.02 -0.12
N LEU A 261 24.38 -1.57 0.89
CA LEU A 261 24.70 -2.87 1.49
C LEU A 261 24.18 -4.06 0.65
N GLY A 262 22.95 -3.96 0.14
CA GLY A 262 22.28 -4.99 -0.67
C GLY A 262 22.88 -5.15 -2.06
N SER A 263 23.55 -4.12 -2.59
CA SER A 263 24.37 -4.26 -3.80
C SER A 263 25.63 -5.11 -3.60
N ARG A 264 26.03 -5.35 -2.34
CA ARG A 264 27.23 -6.12 -1.97
C ARG A 264 26.91 -7.50 -1.40
N ASP A 265 25.72 -7.69 -0.82
CA ASP A 265 25.29 -8.96 -0.25
C ASP A 265 23.78 -9.18 -0.49
N PRO A 266 23.38 -10.25 -1.21
CA PRO A 266 21.98 -10.55 -1.52
C PRO A 266 21.09 -10.76 -0.27
N LEU A 267 21.65 -11.07 0.90
CA LEU A 267 20.89 -11.17 2.15
C LEU A 267 20.44 -9.80 2.69
N PHE A 268 21.18 -8.73 2.40
CA PHE A 268 20.89 -7.35 2.83
C PHE A 268 19.88 -6.62 1.92
N GLY A 269 19.52 -7.19 0.76
CA GLY A 269 18.47 -6.66 -0.13
C GLY A 269 17.04 -6.72 0.43
N THR A 270 16.86 -7.19 1.67
CA THR A 270 15.55 -7.31 2.36
C THR A 270 15.19 -6.08 3.21
N GLY A 271 16.08 -5.09 3.31
CA GLY A 271 15.91 -3.90 4.17
C GLY A 271 14.56 -3.18 4.10
N PRO A 272 14.06 -2.83 2.90
CA PRO A 272 12.76 -2.16 2.77
C PRO A 272 11.58 -3.08 3.09
N THR A 273 11.72 -4.38 2.82
CA THR A 273 10.75 -5.39 3.26
C THR A 273 10.68 -5.39 4.79
N GLY A 274 11.82 -5.30 5.47
CA GLY A 274 11.90 -5.13 6.93
C GLY A 274 11.17 -3.88 7.42
N ALA A 275 11.33 -2.73 6.75
CA ALA A 275 10.66 -1.50 7.13
C ALA A 275 9.13 -1.55 6.94
N ALA A 276 8.67 -2.16 5.84
CA ALA A 276 7.23 -2.40 5.63
C ALA A 276 6.67 -3.40 6.65
N ILE A 277 7.42 -4.45 7.01
CA ILE A 277 7.07 -5.36 8.11
C ILE A 277 7.02 -4.60 9.43
N ALA A 278 7.95 -3.67 9.70
CA ALA A 278 7.91 -2.82 10.89
C ALA A 278 6.65 -1.99 10.96
N LEU A 279 6.23 -1.43 9.83
CA LEU A 279 4.98 -0.68 9.76
C LEU A 279 3.78 -1.59 10.04
N VAL A 280 3.76 -2.80 9.46
CA VAL A 280 2.73 -3.81 9.77
C VAL A 280 2.74 -4.15 11.27
N VAL A 281 3.91 -4.37 11.87
CA VAL A 281 4.07 -4.67 13.30
C VAL A 281 3.63 -3.48 14.15
N LEU A 282 4.00 -2.25 13.78
CA LEU A 282 3.55 -1.04 14.46
C LEU A 282 2.03 -0.92 14.40
N LEU A 283 1.44 -1.15 13.23
CA LEU A 283 -0.01 -1.18 13.06
C LEU A 283 -0.65 -2.26 13.96
N VAL A 284 -0.09 -3.47 14.03
CA VAL A 284 -0.54 -4.52 14.97
C VAL A 284 -0.41 -4.06 16.43
N ALA A 285 0.68 -3.39 16.79
CA ALA A 285 0.94 -2.93 18.15
C ALA A 285 0.02 -1.78 18.58
N ILE A 286 -0.42 -0.93 17.65
CA ILE A 286 -1.39 0.15 17.90
C ILE A 286 -2.85 -0.30 17.65
N ALA A 287 -3.06 -1.52 17.15
CA ALA A 287 -4.38 -2.11 16.99
C ALA A 287 -5.06 -2.21 18.36
N PRO A 288 -6.27 -1.71 18.49
CA PRO A 288 -6.66 -0.81 19.56
C PRO A 288 -6.61 -1.42 20.96
N CYS A 289 -5.70 -0.89 21.78
CA CYS A 289 -6.05 -0.36 23.10
C CYS A 289 -6.61 1.06 22.90
N GLY A 290 -7.75 1.17 22.23
CA GLY A 290 -8.43 2.43 21.96
C GLY A 290 -9.65 2.58 22.88
N PRO A 291 -9.68 3.57 23.79
CA PRO A 291 -10.85 3.88 24.60
C PRO A 291 -11.87 4.65 23.76
N GLY A 292 -12.99 4.03 23.37
CA GLY A 292 -14.21 4.81 23.05
C GLY A 292 -14.81 4.74 21.65
N ASP A 293 -14.95 3.55 21.04
CA ASP A 293 -16.08 3.31 20.14
C ASP A 293 -17.30 2.83 20.96
N ARG A 294 -17.82 3.70 21.84
CA ARG A 294 -19.16 3.61 22.45
C ARG A 294 -20.04 4.71 21.89
#